data_AF-A0A355EXE7-F1
#
_entry.id   AF-A0A355EXE7-F1
#
_cell.length_a   1.000
_cell.length_b   1.000
_cell.length_c   1.000
_cell.angle_alpha   90.00
_cell.angle_beta   90.00
_cell.angle_gamma   90.00
#
_symmetry.space_group_name_H-M   'P 1'
#
loop_
_entity.id
_entity.type
_entity.pdbx_description
1 polymer ?
#
loop_
_entity_poly.entity_id
_entity_poly.type
_entity_poly.pdbx_seq_one_letter_code
_entity_poly.pdbx_strand_id
1 'polypeptide(L)'
;MAPPVQAVSKVRVIEEEAPPVVQTPPSGDSFSQPEKVLVEHLKLDLTVDFQQKKLTGRASLRIANKAGTDRLILDTRDLDVRTVTLDDGRATRFTIGEEVPYHGRPMEIEITPETRWVHVDYSTHPDGAALQWLAPEQTAAKKGPFLLTQSQALLARTWVPCQDTPGVRMTYEATVRVPPGLLALMSAENPTRVSADGVYHFKMQQPIPSYLLALAVGILEFRPLGARSGVYAEPPVIDLAAWELADTPKMIDAAEKLWGPYRWGRYDMIILPPSFPYGGMENPRLTFTTPTILARDRSLVSLIAHELAHSWSSNLVTNATWNDFWLNEGFTNYAERRIMESLYGKDAADMLALLGRQDLQAAVDTLGADSPDTALLLDIGDR
;
A
#
# COMPACT_ATOMS: atom_id res chain seq x y z
N MET A 1 -4.20 -62.88 -50.87
CA MET A 1 -3.43 -61.99 -51.75
C MET A 1 -4.00 -60.59 -51.60
N ALA A 2 -3.32 -59.74 -50.83
CA ALA A 2 -3.66 -58.33 -50.65
C ALA A 2 -2.65 -57.47 -51.45
N PRO A 3 -3.06 -56.29 -51.97
CA PRO A 3 -2.24 -55.47 -52.84
C PRO A 3 -1.23 -54.61 -52.05
N PRO A 4 -0.17 -54.09 -52.69
CA PRO A 4 0.78 -53.18 -52.06
C PRO A 4 0.26 -51.75 -52.11
N VAL A 5 0.42 -50.98 -51.02
CA VAL A 5 0.19 -49.53 -51.03
C VAL A 5 1.45 -48.80 -50.58
N GLN A 6 1.90 -47.98 -51.54
CA GLN A 6 2.85 -46.88 -51.59
C GLN A 6 3.35 -46.27 -50.26
N ALA A 7 4.66 -46.04 -50.24
CA ALA A 7 5.30 -45.04 -49.40
C ALA A 7 5.04 -43.63 -49.95
N VAL A 8 4.66 -42.68 -49.08
CA VAL A 8 4.97 -41.26 -49.26
C VAL A 8 5.29 -40.62 -47.89
N SER A 9 6.49 -40.05 -47.85
CA SER A 9 7.08 -39.14 -46.88
C SER A 9 6.17 -38.02 -46.37
N LYS A 10 6.25 -37.73 -45.07
CA LYS A 10 6.50 -36.38 -44.53
C LYS A 10 6.85 -36.48 -43.03
N VAL A 11 8.13 -36.38 -42.71
CA VAL A 11 8.58 -36.09 -41.34
C VAL A 11 8.12 -34.68 -41.00
N ARG A 12 7.17 -34.54 -40.08
CA ARG A 12 6.92 -33.27 -39.41
C ARG A 12 8.08 -33.04 -38.45
N VAL A 13 8.94 -32.09 -38.78
CA VAL A 13 9.76 -31.43 -37.77
C VAL A 13 8.76 -30.70 -36.88
N ILE A 14 8.61 -31.19 -35.66
CA ILE A 14 7.94 -30.46 -34.60
C ILE A 14 9.01 -29.48 -34.14
N GLU A 15 8.91 -28.21 -34.54
CA GLU A 15 9.68 -27.17 -33.88
C GLU A 15 9.21 -27.17 -32.42
N GLU A 16 10.12 -27.55 -31.52
CA GLU A 16 9.97 -27.35 -30.10
C GLU A 16 9.82 -25.83 -29.88
N GLU A 17 8.59 -25.36 -29.69
CA GLU A 17 8.37 -24.02 -29.14
C GLU A 17 9.10 -24.00 -27.79
N ALA A 18 10.12 -23.15 -27.71
CA ALA A 18 10.78 -22.87 -26.45
C ALA A 18 9.70 -22.48 -25.42
N PRO A 19 9.77 -23.00 -24.18
CA PRO A 19 8.80 -22.63 -23.16
C PRO A 19 8.79 -21.10 -23.02
N PRO A 20 7.61 -20.48 -22.80
CA PRO A 20 7.52 -19.04 -22.64
C PRO A 20 8.48 -18.65 -21.51
N VAL A 21 9.45 -17.79 -21.84
CA VAL A 21 10.32 -17.18 -20.85
C VAL A 21 9.41 -16.32 -19.99
N VAL A 22 9.05 -16.82 -18.81
CA VAL A 22 8.41 -16.01 -17.78
C VAL A 22 9.41 -14.90 -17.46
N GLN A 23 9.15 -13.70 -17.98
CA GLN A 23 9.95 -12.52 -17.66
C GLN A 23 9.59 -12.09 -16.25
N THR A 24 10.26 -12.68 -15.25
CA THR A 24 10.20 -12.17 -13.88
C THR A 24 10.64 -10.70 -13.88
N PRO A 25 10.05 -9.85 -13.03
CA PRO A 25 10.46 -8.47 -12.95
C PRO A 25 11.97 -8.39 -12.63
N PRO A 26 12.74 -7.46 -13.21
CA PRO A 26 14.20 -7.40 -13.03
C PRO A 26 14.66 -7.26 -11.57
N SER A 27 13.76 -6.80 -10.68
CA SER A 27 13.98 -6.63 -9.25
C SER A 27 13.27 -7.67 -8.38
N GLY A 28 12.68 -8.72 -8.98
CA GLY A 28 11.77 -9.66 -8.33
C GLY A 28 10.36 -9.09 -8.17
N ASP A 29 10.24 -7.81 -7.81
CA ASP A 29 8.99 -7.27 -7.28
C ASP A 29 8.31 -6.25 -8.24
N SER A 30 9.08 -5.61 -9.12
CA SER A 30 8.62 -4.51 -9.98
C SER A 30 9.28 -4.54 -11.36
N PHE A 31 8.50 -4.22 -12.39
CA PHE A 31 8.95 -4.08 -13.78
C PHE A 31 9.71 -2.76 -14.02
N SER A 32 9.56 -1.81 -13.10
CA SER A 32 10.11 -0.47 -13.25
C SER A 32 11.64 -0.45 -13.25
N GLN A 33 12.21 0.62 -13.82
CA GLN A 33 13.66 0.82 -13.96
C GLN A 33 14.07 2.17 -13.34
N PRO A 34 13.97 2.34 -12.00
CA PRO A 34 14.21 3.60 -11.31
C PRO A 34 15.66 4.12 -11.39
N GLU A 35 16.60 3.25 -11.75
CA GLU A 35 17.97 3.61 -12.10
C GLU A 35 18.05 4.39 -13.42
N LYS A 36 17.12 4.19 -14.35
CA LYS A 36 17.03 4.91 -15.62
C LYS A 36 16.11 6.11 -15.54
N VAL A 37 14.86 5.90 -15.10
CA VAL A 37 13.85 6.95 -14.96
C VAL A 37 13.19 6.82 -13.59
N LEU A 38 13.36 7.82 -12.74
CA LEU A 38 12.82 7.82 -11.38
C LEU A 38 11.57 8.71 -11.28
N VAL A 39 10.49 8.20 -10.70
CA VAL A 39 9.34 9.02 -10.29
C VAL A 39 9.66 9.70 -8.95
N GLU A 40 9.63 11.03 -8.91
CA GLU A 40 9.95 11.81 -7.70
C GLU A 40 8.69 12.39 -7.02
N HIS A 41 7.61 12.56 -7.77
CA HIS A 41 6.36 13.12 -7.27
C HIS A 41 5.14 12.61 -8.03
N LEU A 42 4.05 12.42 -7.32
CA LEU A 42 2.77 11.98 -7.85
C LEU A 42 1.68 13.03 -7.55
N LYS A 43 0.90 13.42 -8.56
CA LYS A 43 -0.38 14.11 -8.38
C LYS A 43 -1.52 13.18 -8.76
N LEU A 44 -2.41 12.92 -7.82
CA LEU A 44 -3.65 12.20 -8.08
C LEU A 44 -4.80 13.18 -8.20
N ASP A 45 -5.59 13.04 -9.26
CA ASP A 45 -6.92 13.67 -9.35
C ASP A 45 -7.90 12.52 -9.59
N LEU A 46 -8.68 12.17 -8.57
CA LEU A 46 -9.52 10.97 -8.55
C LEU A 46 -10.95 11.28 -8.16
N THR A 47 -11.88 10.56 -8.78
CA THR A 47 -13.30 10.52 -8.40
C THR A 47 -13.65 9.12 -7.93
N VAL A 48 -14.28 9.03 -6.77
CA VAL A 48 -14.72 7.79 -6.15
C VAL A 48 -16.16 7.50 -6.53
N ASP A 49 -16.38 6.45 -7.31
CA ASP A 49 -17.70 5.99 -7.73
C ASP A 49 -18.06 4.68 -7.01
N PHE A 50 -18.90 4.78 -5.98
CA PHE A 50 -19.40 3.62 -5.23
C PHE A 50 -20.39 2.76 -6.00
N GLN A 51 -21.08 3.32 -7.00
CA GLN A 51 -22.05 2.57 -7.80
C GLN A 51 -21.32 1.64 -8.78
N GLN A 52 -20.28 2.15 -9.43
CA GLN A 52 -19.45 1.37 -10.35
C GLN A 52 -18.31 0.65 -9.65
N LYS A 53 -18.03 0.96 -8.37
CA LYS A 53 -16.86 0.50 -7.62
C LYS A 53 -15.54 0.85 -8.32
N LYS A 54 -15.41 2.11 -8.76
CA LYS A 54 -14.23 2.56 -9.51
C LYS A 54 -13.65 3.83 -8.94
N LEU A 55 -12.33 3.93 -8.99
CA LEU A 55 -11.63 5.19 -8.99
C LEU A 55 -11.38 5.59 -10.44
N THR A 56 -11.75 6.81 -10.81
CA THR A 56 -11.55 7.34 -12.17
C THR A 56 -10.85 8.68 -12.09
N GLY A 57 -9.81 8.86 -12.89
CA GLY A 57 -9.14 10.15 -12.99
C GLY A 57 -7.76 10.07 -13.61
N ARG A 58 -6.82 10.85 -13.06
CA ARG A 58 -5.48 11.04 -13.61
C ARG A 58 -4.39 10.88 -12.55
N ALA A 59 -3.36 10.12 -12.89
CA ALA A 59 -2.09 10.12 -12.18
C ALA A 59 -1.07 10.95 -12.98
N SER A 60 -0.52 12.00 -12.38
CA SER A 60 0.54 12.82 -12.99
C SER A 60 1.85 12.58 -12.26
N LEU A 61 2.82 12.02 -12.97
CA LEU A 61 4.09 11.57 -12.45
C LEU A 61 5.17 12.55 -12.88
N ARG A 62 5.84 13.18 -11.92
CA ARG A 62 7.06 13.97 -12.19
C ARG A 62 8.24 13.02 -12.19
N ILE A 63 8.97 13.01 -13.29
CA ILE A 63 10.06 12.07 -13.52
C ILE A 63 11.42 12.76 -13.59
N ALA A 64 12.47 12.03 -13.22
CA ALA A 64 13.86 12.34 -13.48
C ALA A 64 14.42 11.27 -14.43
N ASN A 65 14.61 11.64 -15.70
CA ASN A 65 15.22 10.78 -16.71
C ASN A 65 16.75 10.81 -16.58
N LYS A 66 17.30 9.92 -15.76
CA LYS A 66 18.73 9.87 -15.40
C LYS A 66 19.60 9.35 -16.55
N ALA A 67 19.05 8.46 -17.36
CA ALA A 67 19.76 7.78 -18.43
C ALA A 67 19.51 8.39 -19.83
N GLY A 68 18.64 9.41 -19.94
CA GLY A 68 18.25 10.01 -21.23
C GLY A 68 17.54 9.01 -22.15
N THR A 69 16.75 8.10 -21.59
CA THR A 69 16.03 7.07 -22.35
C THR A 69 14.78 7.64 -23.01
N ASP A 70 14.24 6.89 -23.96
CA ASP A 70 12.99 7.17 -24.66
C ASP A 70 11.78 6.44 -24.05
N ARG A 71 11.97 5.75 -22.92
CA ARG A 71 10.92 4.96 -22.25
C ARG A 71 10.92 5.16 -20.73
N LEU A 72 9.71 5.24 -20.18
CA LEU A 72 9.38 5.05 -18.77
C LEU A 72 8.61 3.73 -18.63
N ILE A 73 8.93 2.93 -17.62
CA ILE A 73 8.20 1.69 -17.29
C ILE A 73 7.53 1.85 -15.92
N LEU A 74 6.22 1.63 -15.87
CA LEU A 74 5.41 1.60 -14.66
C LEU A 74 4.83 0.20 -14.43
N ASP A 75 4.54 -0.11 -13.18
CA ASP A 75 3.76 -1.27 -12.79
C ASP A 75 2.26 -0.96 -12.88
N THR A 76 1.50 -1.89 -13.47
CA THR A 76 0.04 -1.80 -13.53
C THR A 76 -0.59 -3.18 -13.32
N ARG A 77 -1.78 -3.23 -12.74
CA ARG A 77 -2.61 -4.45 -12.71
C ARG A 77 -4.07 -4.05 -12.68
N ASP A 78 -4.89 -4.61 -13.56
CA ASP A 78 -6.34 -4.33 -13.61
C ASP A 78 -6.70 -2.82 -13.73
N LEU A 79 -5.88 -2.06 -14.47
CA LEU A 79 -6.13 -0.66 -14.77
C LEU A 79 -6.60 -0.48 -16.22
N ASP A 80 -7.69 0.26 -16.38
CA ASP A 80 -8.17 0.71 -17.69
C ASP A 80 -7.52 2.07 -18.02
N VAL A 81 -6.41 2.02 -18.75
CA VAL A 81 -5.67 3.22 -19.19
C VAL A 81 -6.24 3.71 -20.51
N ARG A 82 -6.77 4.94 -20.50
CA ARG A 82 -7.42 5.55 -21.67
C ARG A 82 -6.46 6.39 -22.49
N THR A 83 -5.59 7.15 -21.84
CA THR A 83 -4.72 8.11 -22.53
C THR A 83 -3.49 8.43 -21.70
N VAL A 84 -2.37 8.65 -22.37
CA VAL A 84 -1.14 9.15 -21.74
C VAL A 84 -0.70 10.42 -22.45
N THR A 85 -0.41 11.47 -21.69
CA THR A 85 0.11 12.73 -22.22
C THR A 85 1.39 13.16 -21.50
N LEU A 86 2.20 13.97 -22.18
CA LEU A 86 3.47 14.50 -21.64
C LEU A 86 3.31 15.96 -21.16
N ASP A 87 4.42 16.63 -20.89
CA ASP A 87 4.52 17.97 -20.30
C ASP A 87 3.58 19.04 -20.91
N ASP A 88 3.45 19.04 -22.24
CA ASP A 88 2.67 20.03 -22.99
C ASP A 88 1.24 19.55 -23.32
N GLY A 89 0.82 18.42 -22.73
CA GLY A 89 -0.46 17.80 -23.00
C GLY A 89 -0.53 17.02 -24.31
N ARG A 90 0.57 16.91 -25.08
CA ARG A 90 0.60 16.02 -26.25
C ARG A 90 0.43 14.58 -25.82
N ALA A 91 -0.43 13.86 -26.55
CA ALA A 91 -0.57 12.42 -26.40
C ALA A 91 0.73 11.71 -26.82
N THR A 92 1.09 10.69 -26.06
CA THR A 92 2.21 9.79 -26.37
C THR A 92 1.71 8.36 -26.49
N ARG A 93 2.52 7.50 -27.11
CA ARG A 93 2.23 6.07 -27.19
C ARG A 93 2.61 5.39 -25.88
N PHE A 94 1.84 4.37 -25.56
CA PHE A 94 2.16 3.45 -24.48
C PHE A 94 1.78 2.03 -24.91
N THR A 95 2.42 1.04 -24.30
CA THR A 95 2.09 -0.37 -24.46
C THR A 95 1.91 -1.01 -23.10
N ILE A 96 0.95 -1.93 -22.99
CA ILE A 96 0.77 -2.79 -21.82
C ILE A 96 1.30 -4.17 -22.21
N GLY A 97 2.37 -4.61 -21.56
CA GLY A 97 3.03 -5.88 -21.84
C GLY A 97 2.25 -7.11 -21.39
N GLU A 98 2.90 -8.26 -21.37
CA GLU A 98 2.28 -9.50 -20.91
C GLU A 98 2.03 -9.49 -19.40
N GLU A 99 1.03 -10.26 -18.97
CA GLU A 99 0.73 -10.43 -17.56
C GLU A 99 1.68 -11.44 -16.93
N VAL A 100 2.29 -11.04 -15.83
CA VAL A 100 2.99 -11.92 -14.91
C VAL A 100 2.09 -12.13 -13.69
N PRO A 101 1.76 -13.38 -13.33
CA PRO A 101 0.92 -13.68 -12.17
C PRO A 101 1.36 -12.90 -10.93
N TYR A 102 0.39 -12.36 -10.19
CA TYR A 102 0.57 -11.54 -8.99
C TYR A 102 1.29 -10.18 -9.20
N HIS A 103 2.20 -10.04 -10.15
CA HIS A 103 2.89 -8.78 -10.44
C HIS A 103 2.11 -7.85 -11.39
N GLY A 104 1.22 -8.39 -12.23
CA GLY A 104 0.47 -7.62 -13.21
C GLY A 104 1.24 -7.43 -14.52
N ARG A 105 1.17 -6.24 -15.12
CA ARG A 105 1.65 -5.96 -16.48
C ARG A 105 2.56 -4.72 -16.47
N PRO A 106 3.71 -4.75 -17.18
CA PRO A 106 4.52 -3.56 -17.39
C PRO A 106 3.78 -2.61 -18.34
N MET A 107 3.76 -1.33 -17.98
CA MET A 107 3.28 -0.25 -18.85
C MET A 107 4.47 0.55 -19.33
N GLU A 108 4.83 0.40 -20.60
CA GLU A 108 5.89 1.17 -21.23
C GLU A 108 5.32 2.43 -21.88
N ILE A 109 5.89 3.59 -21.58
CA ILE A 109 5.44 4.90 -22.05
C ILE A 109 6.58 5.54 -22.84
N GLU A 110 6.31 5.94 -24.07
CA GLU A 110 7.26 6.71 -24.87
C GLU A 110 7.44 8.12 -24.27
N ILE A 111 8.69 8.47 -23.95
CA ILE A 111 9.12 9.77 -23.42
C ILE A 111 10.29 10.31 -24.25
N THR A 112 10.70 11.54 -24.00
CA THR A 112 11.98 12.10 -24.51
C THR A 112 12.95 12.37 -23.37
N PRO A 113 14.24 12.59 -23.65
CA PRO A 113 15.22 12.97 -22.63
C PRO A 113 14.83 14.22 -21.82
N GLU A 114 14.04 15.11 -22.39
CA GLU A 114 13.58 16.36 -21.79
C GLU A 114 12.24 16.24 -21.04
N THR A 115 11.54 15.11 -21.17
CA THR A 115 10.24 14.89 -20.51
C THR A 115 10.37 14.99 -19.00
N ARG A 116 9.51 15.79 -18.37
CA ARG A 116 9.49 15.97 -16.90
C ARG A 116 8.20 15.46 -16.26
N TRP A 117 7.11 15.45 -17.01
CA TRP A 117 5.81 14.98 -16.56
C TRP A 117 5.20 13.98 -17.53
N VAL A 118 4.63 12.93 -16.93
CA VAL A 118 3.80 11.94 -17.62
C VAL A 118 2.45 11.92 -16.92
N HIS A 119 1.37 12.06 -17.68
CA HIS A 119 -0.01 12.08 -17.20
C HIS A 119 -0.73 10.86 -17.72
N VAL A 120 -1.26 10.03 -16.82
CA VAL A 120 -1.98 8.81 -17.16
C VAL A 120 -3.45 8.99 -16.77
N ASP A 121 -4.34 9.05 -17.76
CA ASP A 121 -5.79 9.04 -17.55
C ASP A 121 -6.29 7.59 -17.50
N TYR A 122 -6.88 7.20 -16.38
CA TYR A 122 -7.22 5.80 -16.12
C TYR A 122 -8.46 5.62 -15.24
N SER A 123 -8.91 4.39 -15.12
CA SER A 123 -9.81 3.95 -14.06
C SER A 123 -9.43 2.58 -13.53
N THR A 124 -9.80 2.30 -12.29
CA THR A 124 -9.57 0.99 -11.67
C THR A 124 -10.64 -0.01 -12.09
N HIS A 125 -10.30 -1.30 -12.01
CA HIS A 125 -11.29 -2.37 -12.06
C HIS A 125 -12.09 -2.44 -10.74
N PRO A 126 -13.38 -2.84 -10.76
CA PRO A 126 -14.18 -3.08 -9.56
C PRO A 126 -13.57 -4.07 -8.56
N ASP A 127 -12.82 -5.03 -9.09
CA ASP A 127 -12.14 -6.09 -8.33
C ASP A 127 -10.64 -5.80 -8.14
N GLY A 128 -10.20 -4.54 -8.32
CA GLY A 128 -8.80 -4.17 -8.11
C GLY A 128 -8.36 -4.54 -6.69
N ALA A 129 -7.35 -5.38 -6.56
CA ALA A 129 -7.10 -6.10 -5.31
C ALA A 129 -6.73 -5.23 -4.09
N ALA A 130 -6.23 -4.01 -4.30
CA ALA A 130 -6.02 -3.07 -3.20
C ALA A 130 -7.34 -2.53 -2.64
N LEU A 131 -8.43 -2.53 -3.41
CA LEU A 131 -9.66 -1.81 -3.13
C LEU A 131 -10.70 -2.74 -2.51
N GLN A 132 -11.19 -2.37 -1.32
CA GLN A 132 -12.34 -3.03 -0.72
C GLN A 132 -13.53 -2.07 -0.69
N TRP A 133 -14.57 -2.39 -1.46
CA TRP A 133 -15.81 -1.64 -1.56
C TRP A 133 -16.90 -2.30 -0.72
N LEU A 134 -17.35 -1.60 0.32
CA LEU A 134 -18.32 -2.09 1.29
C LEU A 134 -19.68 -1.39 1.10
N ALA A 135 -20.72 -2.19 0.96
CA ALA A 135 -22.10 -1.72 0.97
C ALA A 135 -22.50 -1.20 2.36
N PRO A 136 -23.52 -0.34 2.49
CA PRO A 136 -23.97 0.17 3.79
C PRO A 136 -24.22 -0.91 4.84
N GLU A 137 -24.71 -2.08 4.45
CA GLU A 137 -25.00 -3.19 5.37
C GLU A 137 -23.74 -3.81 5.98
N GLN A 138 -22.58 -3.59 5.36
CA GLN A 138 -21.28 -4.07 5.82
C GLN A 138 -20.57 -3.05 6.73
N THR A 139 -21.03 -1.80 6.79
CA THR A 139 -20.44 -0.74 7.62
C THR A 139 -21.06 -0.74 9.03
N ALA A 140 -20.38 -0.17 10.03
CA ALA A 140 -20.95 -0.05 11.38
C ALA A 140 -22.11 0.96 11.43
N ALA A 141 -22.03 2.03 10.65
CA ALA A 141 -23.03 3.10 10.60
C ALA A 141 -24.34 2.66 9.93
N LYS A 142 -24.31 1.63 9.06
CA LYS A 142 -25.46 1.13 8.28
C LYS A 142 -26.16 2.17 7.39
N LYS A 143 -25.51 3.31 7.15
CA LYS A 143 -26.11 4.50 6.50
C LYS A 143 -25.41 4.94 5.21
N GLY A 144 -24.21 4.44 4.97
CA GLY A 144 -23.41 4.80 3.80
C GLY A 144 -22.35 3.75 3.50
N PRO A 145 -21.84 3.74 2.27
CA PRO A 145 -20.81 2.79 1.86
C PRO A 145 -19.46 3.17 2.48
N PHE A 146 -18.51 2.24 2.36
CA PHE A 146 -17.12 2.47 2.78
C PHE A 146 -16.16 1.96 1.69
N LEU A 147 -15.12 2.72 1.39
CA LEU A 147 -13.98 2.30 0.58
C LEU A 147 -12.74 2.33 1.46
N LEU A 148 -11.92 1.29 1.41
CA LEU A 148 -10.56 1.31 1.93
C LEU A 148 -9.59 0.71 0.92
N THR A 149 -8.35 1.17 0.95
CA THR A 149 -7.24 0.59 0.20
C THR A 149 -6.27 -0.15 1.10
N GLN A 150 -5.61 -1.16 0.56
CA GLN A 150 -4.43 -1.80 1.15
C GLN A 150 -3.39 -2.01 0.06
N SER A 151 -2.31 -1.22 0.08
CA SER A 151 -1.32 -1.18 -1.00
C SER A 151 -0.11 -2.11 -0.78
N GLN A 152 0.20 -2.47 0.46
CA GLN A 152 1.28 -3.42 0.77
C GLN A 152 0.88 -4.85 0.37
N ALA A 153 1.74 -5.64 -0.27
CA ALA A 153 3.12 -5.33 -0.68
C ALA A 153 3.23 -4.68 -2.07
N LEU A 154 2.49 -5.19 -3.06
CA LEU A 154 2.57 -4.82 -4.48
C LEU A 154 1.19 -4.48 -5.05
N LEU A 155 0.31 -3.91 -4.23
CA LEU A 155 -1.07 -3.64 -4.60
C LEU A 155 -1.31 -2.17 -4.98
N ALA A 156 -0.34 -1.27 -4.79
CA ALA A 156 -0.49 0.11 -5.24
C ALA A 156 -0.74 0.17 -6.76
N ARG A 157 -0.06 -0.68 -7.53
CA ARG A 157 -0.25 -0.83 -8.99
C ARG A 157 -1.66 -1.23 -9.43
N THR A 158 -2.53 -1.70 -8.51
CA THR A 158 -3.92 -2.06 -8.83
C THR A 158 -4.87 -0.87 -8.79
N TRP A 159 -4.40 0.29 -8.33
CA TRP A 159 -5.22 1.49 -8.25
C TRP A 159 -4.48 2.79 -8.59
N VAL A 160 -3.15 2.76 -8.71
CA VAL A 160 -2.31 3.86 -9.20
C VAL A 160 -1.24 3.29 -10.14
N PRO A 161 -1.13 3.76 -11.40
CA PRO A 161 0.01 3.42 -12.24
C PRO A 161 1.28 4.09 -11.68
N CYS A 162 2.23 3.30 -11.17
CA CYS A 162 3.41 3.81 -10.46
C CYS A 162 4.61 2.87 -10.58
N GLN A 163 5.77 3.30 -10.06
CA GLN A 163 6.91 2.40 -9.83
C GLN A 163 6.69 1.71 -8.48
N ASP A 164 6.06 0.54 -8.49
CA ASP A 164 5.50 -0.09 -7.30
C ASP A 164 6.53 -1.01 -6.62
N THR A 165 7.56 -0.37 -6.06
CA THR A 165 8.66 -1.01 -5.32
C THR A 165 9.02 -0.16 -4.09
N PRO A 166 9.35 -0.78 -2.95
CA PRO A 166 9.74 -0.02 -1.75
C PRO A 166 11.06 0.76 -1.94
N GLY A 167 11.87 0.39 -2.92
CA GLY A 167 13.11 1.11 -3.27
C GLY A 167 12.89 2.47 -3.94
N VAL A 168 11.68 2.76 -4.42
CA VAL A 168 11.31 4.07 -4.98
C VAL A 168 10.52 4.85 -3.96
N ARG A 169 10.91 6.11 -3.73
CA ARG A 169 10.19 7.03 -2.85
C ARG A 169 9.76 8.27 -3.61
N MET A 170 8.50 8.64 -3.42
CA MET A 170 7.91 9.82 -4.05
C MET A 170 7.11 10.64 -3.03
N THR A 171 7.12 11.96 -3.23
CA THR A 171 6.14 12.83 -2.56
C THR A 171 4.82 12.75 -3.31
N TYR A 172 3.69 13.12 -2.69
CA TYR A 172 2.44 13.17 -3.43
C TYR A 172 1.50 14.28 -2.99
N GLU A 173 0.64 14.69 -3.91
CA GLU A 173 -0.57 15.44 -3.64
C GLU A 173 -1.76 14.75 -4.30
N ALA A 174 -2.94 14.92 -3.72
CA ALA A 174 -4.16 14.32 -4.26
C ALA A 174 -5.34 15.28 -4.16
N THR A 175 -6.18 15.29 -5.19
CA THR A 175 -7.54 15.82 -5.15
C THR A 175 -8.49 14.64 -5.31
N VAL A 176 -9.30 14.38 -4.27
CA VAL A 176 -10.25 13.26 -4.26
C VAL A 176 -11.66 13.81 -4.16
N ARG A 177 -12.51 13.41 -5.10
CA ARG A 177 -13.94 13.75 -5.14
C ARG A 177 -14.75 12.54 -4.71
N VAL A 178 -15.60 12.72 -3.71
CA VAL A 178 -16.47 11.67 -3.14
C VAL A 178 -17.92 12.17 -3.05
N PRO A 179 -18.90 11.28 -2.93
CA PRO A 179 -20.28 11.68 -2.65
C PRO A 179 -20.37 12.60 -1.42
N PRO A 180 -21.19 13.67 -1.47
CA PRO A 180 -21.38 14.57 -0.33
C PRO A 180 -21.81 13.83 0.95
N GLY A 181 -21.31 14.27 2.10
CA GLY A 181 -21.57 13.62 3.39
C GLY A 181 -20.56 12.53 3.77
N LEU A 182 -19.66 12.13 2.85
CA LEU A 182 -18.56 11.22 3.14
C LEU A 182 -17.27 12.00 3.39
N LEU A 183 -16.43 11.47 4.30
CA LEU A 183 -15.07 11.94 4.54
C LEU A 183 -14.10 11.12 3.70
N ALA A 184 -13.19 11.77 2.98
CA ALA A 184 -12.03 11.11 2.38
C ALA A 184 -10.81 11.35 3.27
N LEU A 185 -10.01 10.32 3.46
CA LEU A 185 -8.77 10.34 4.21
C LEU A 185 -7.69 9.61 3.42
N MET A 186 -6.44 10.09 3.49
CA MET A 186 -5.29 9.45 2.87
C MET A 186 -4.12 9.39 3.85
N SER A 187 -3.04 8.69 3.48
CA SER A 187 -1.75 8.73 4.19
C SER A 187 -1.03 10.07 4.04
N ALA A 188 -1.69 11.15 4.46
CA ALA A 188 -1.32 12.55 4.27
C ALA A 188 -1.92 13.46 5.35
N GLU A 189 -1.80 14.76 5.14
CA GLU A 189 -2.49 15.81 5.90
C GLU A 189 -4.01 15.66 5.74
N ASN A 190 -4.74 15.28 6.80
CA ASN A 190 -6.16 14.94 6.72
C ASN A 190 -7.09 16.01 7.31
N PRO A 191 -8.30 16.18 6.75
CA PRO A 191 -9.36 16.99 7.35
C PRO A 191 -9.95 16.28 8.58
N THR A 192 -10.49 17.04 9.52
CA THR A 192 -11.22 16.49 10.69
C THR A 192 -12.74 16.64 10.55
N ARG A 193 -13.22 17.17 9.42
CA ARG A 193 -14.63 17.46 9.14
C ARG A 193 -14.93 17.19 7.68
N VAL A 194 -16.19 16.84 7.40
CA VAL A 194 -16.69 16.62 6.04
C VAL A 194 -16.66 17.93 5.25
N SER A 195 -16.19 17.86 4.00
CA SER A 195 -16.28 18.96 3.04
C SER A 195 -17.71 19.12 2.52
N ALA A 196 -18.16 20.36 2.34
CA ALA A 196 -19.50 20.66 1.86
C ALA A 196 -19.74 20.20 0.40
N ASP A 197 -18.70 20.22 -0.42
CA ASP A 197 -18.74 19.86 -1.85
C ASP A 197 -18.23 18.44 -2.15
N GLY A 198 -17.79 17.70 -1.12
CA GLY A 198 -17.22 16.36 -1.28
C GLY A 198 -15.84 16.34 -1.95
N VAL A 199 -15.15 17.48 -2.04
CA VAL A 199 -13.80 17.57 -2.62
C VAL A 199 -12.77 17.72 -1.49
N TYR A 200 -11.73 16.90 -1.55
CA TYR A 200 -10.65 16.89 -0.56
C TYR A 200 -9.29 17.02 -1.22
N HIS A 201 -8.40 17.78 -0.59
CA HIS A 201 -7.03 17.97 -1.02
C HIS A 201 -6.07 17.42 0.02
N PHE A 202 -5.12 16.61 -0.43
CA PHE A 202 -4.13 15.96 0.42
C PHE A 202 -2.73 16.33 -0.05
N LYS A 203 -1.81 16.41 0.91
CA LYS A 203 -0.40 16.66 0.64
C LYS A 203 0.47 15.82 1.55
N MET A 204 1.40 15.08 0.95
CA MET A 204 2.46 14.36 1.62
C MET A 204 3.79 14.88 1.10
N GLN A 205 4.44 15.71 1.94
CA GLN A 205 5.71 16.35 1.58
C GLN A 205 6.92 15.45 1.85
N GLN A 206 6.75 14.39 2.65
CA GLN A 206 7.78 13.41 2.91
C GLN A 206 7.77 12.35 1.78
N PRO A 207 8.92 12.02 1.17
CA PRO A 207 8.96 10.96 0.17
C PRO A 207 8.66 9.58 0.78
N ILE A 208 7.65 8.90 0.27
CA ILE A 208 7.20 7.58 0.72
C ILE A 208 7.22 6.56 -0.42
N PRO A 209 7.45 5.27 -0.13
CA PRO A 209 7.20 4.20 -1.10
C PRO A 209 5.72 4.05 -1.43
N SER A 210 5.44 3.49 -2.62
CA SER A 210 4.08 3.33 -3.17
C SER A 210 3.14 2.52 -2.27
N TYR A 211 3.66 1.51 -1.55
CA TYR A 211 2.86 0.67 -0.67
C TYR A 211 2.27 1.42 0.53
N LEU A 212 2.77 2.62 0.83
CA LEU A 212 2.25 3.50 1.89
C LEU A 212 1.17 4.46 1.37
N LEU A 213 0.83 4.44 0.09
CA LEU A 213 -0.34 5.15 -0.42
C LEU A 213 -1.61 4.48 0.12
N ALA A 214 -2.45 5.28 0.78
CA ALA A 214 -3.72 4.82 1.33
C ALA A 214 -4.85 5.80 1.04
N LEU A 215 -6.06 5.27 0.91
CA LEU A 215 -7.32 5.98 0.78
C LEU A 215 -8.40 5.26 1.61
N ALA A 216 -9.09 6.00 2.45
CA ALA A 216 -10.33 5.58 3.10
C ALA A 216 -11.43 6.60 2.81
N VAL A 217 -12.64 6.14 2.46
CA VAL A 217 -13.81 6.99 2.22
C VAL A 217 -15.02 6.38 2.89
N GLY A 218 -15.70 7.15 3.75
CA GLY A 218 -16.91 6.66 4.42
C GLY A 218 -17.57 7.71 5.31
N ILE A 219 -18.60 7.29 6.04
CA ILE A 219 -19.22 8.11 7.10
C ILE A 219 -18.32 8.00 8.33
N LEU A 220 -17.50 9.03 8.55
CA LEU A 220 -16.47 9.04 9.59
C LEU A 220 -16.63 10.26 10.50
N GLU A 221 -16.36 10.05 11.78
CA GLU A 221 -16.15 11.10 12.77
C GLU A 221 -14.71 11.11 13.24
N PHE A 222 -14.32 12.20 13.88
CA PHE A 222 -12.98 12.39 14.43
C PHE A 222 -13.06 12.72 15.92
N ARG A 223 -12.11 12.19 16.71
CA ARG A 223 -11.85 12.60 18.10
C ARG A 223 -10.37 12.86 18.30
N PRO A 224 -9.97 14.01 18.86
CA PRO A 224 -8.58 14.24 19.22
C PRO A 224 -8.19 13.39 20.43
N LEU A 225 -6.96 12.88 20.42
CA LEU A 225 -6.36 12.15 21.54
C LEU A 225 -5.24 12.94 22.21
N GLY A 226 -4.70 13.94 21.52
CA GLY A 226 -3.71 14.87 22.02
C GLY A 226 -3.48 16.01 21.03
N ALA A 227 -2.39 16.75 21.21
CA ALA A 227 -2.08 17.91 20.36
C ALA A 227 -1.83 17.53 18.89
N ARG A 228 -1.24 16.35 18.65
CA ARG A 228 -0.84 15.88 17.30
C ARG A 228 -1.29 14.45 17.01
N SER A 229 -2.35 13.99 17.66
CA SER A 229 -2.93 12.67 17.41
C SER A 229 -4.43 12.65 17.63
N GLY A 230 -5.09 11.69 17.00
CA GLY A 230 -6.53 11.56 16.97
C GLY A 230 -6.94 10.23 16.33
N VAL A 231 -8.23 9.94 16.41
CA VAL A 231 -8.81 8.75 15.81
C VAL A 231 -10.01 9.12 14.94
N TYR A 232 -10.07 8.49 13.78
CA TYR A 232 -11.23 8.44 12.91
C TYR A 232 -11.94 7.11 13.06
N ALA A 233 -13.26 7.11 13.03
CA ALA A 233 -14.06 5.90 13.01
C ALA A 233 -15.48 6.22 12.57
N GLU A 234 -16.26 5.19 12.26
CA GLU A 234 -17.69 5.35 12.06
C GLU A 234 -18.39 5.82 13.36
N PRO A 235 -19.49 6.60 13.28
CA PRO A 235 -20.16 7.18 14.45
C PRO A 235 -20.47 6.22 15.61
N PRO A 236 -20.90 4.96 15.39
CA PRO A 236 -21.15 4.03 16.50
C PRO A 236 -19.90 3.58 17.26
N VAL A 237 -18.71 3.76 16.68
CA VAL A 237 -17.44 3.21 17.15
C VAL A 237 -16.54 4.30 17.75
N ILE A 238 -16.69 5.54 17.31
CA ILE A 238 -15.74 6.63 17.55
C ILE A 238 -15.44 6.91 19.03
N ASP A 239 -16.45 6.90 19.91
CA ASP A 239 -16.21 7.22 21.33
C ASP A 239 -15.50 6.06 22.05
N LEU A 240 -15.80 4.81 21.70
CA LEU A 240 -15.05 3.65 22.19
C LEU A 240 -13.61 3.68 21.69
N ALA A 241 -13.41 3.96 20.40
CA ALA A 241 -12.08 4.09 19.82
C ALA A 241 -11.26 5.19 20.52
N ALA A 242 -11.88 6.33 20.79
CA ALA A 242 -11.19 7.42 21.48
C ALA A 242 -10.79 7.04 22.92
N TRP A 243 -11.65 6.29 23.62
CA TRP A 243 -11.35 5.79 24.96
C TRP A 243 -10.23 4.73 24.96
N GLU A 244 -10.26 3.80 23.99
CA GLU A 244 -9.30 2.69 23.89
C GLU A 244 -7.89 3.23 23.60
N LEU A 245 -7.79 4.18 22.67
CA LEU A 245 -6.52 4.66 22.13
C LEU A 245 -5.98 5.90 22.86
N ALA A 246 -6.52 6.24 24.03
CA ALA A 246 -6.18 7.48 24.73
C ALA A 246 -4.70 7.60 25.16
N ASP A 247 -3.96 6.48 25.22
CA ASP A 247 -2.53 6.47 25.57
C ASP A 247 -1.59 6.74 24.38
N THR A 248 -2.10 6.89 23.16
CA THR A 248 -1.31 7.18 21.96
C THR A 248 -0.33 8.36 22.12
N PRO A 249 -0.69 9.52 22.71
CA PRO A 249 0.27 10.60 22.95
C PRO A 249 1.48 10.16 23.80
N LYS A 250 1.26 9.31 24.81
CA LYS A 250 2.34 8.80 25.66
C LYS A 250 3.27 7.86 24.88
N MET A 251 2.70 7.06 23.98
CA MET A 251 3.48 6.18 23.08
C MET A 251 4.37 7.01 22.16
N ILE A 252 3.84 8.10 21.58
CA ILE A 252 4.62 9.02 20.73
C ILE A 252 5.78 9.62 21.53
N ASP A 253 5.52 10.12 22.74
CA ASP A 253 6.57 10.72 23.59
C ASP A 253 7.63 9.70 24.02
N ALA A 254 7.24 8.45 24.28
CA ALA A 254 8.18 7.37 24.58
C ALA A 254 9.04 7.02 23.36
N ALA A 255 8.41 6.90 22.19
CA ALA A 255 9.09 6.58 20.94
C ALA A 255 10.10 7.67 20.55
N GLU A 256 9.74 8.94 20.68
CA GLU A 256 10.66 10.05 20.38
C GLU A 256 11.88 10.10 21.30
N LYS A 257 11.71 9.74 22.58
CA LYS A 257 12.84 9.64 23.52
C LYS A 257 13.80 8.51 23.15
N LEU A 258 13.31 7.45 22.54
CA LEU A 258 14.09 6.27 22.18
C LEU A 258 14.78 6.42 20.81
N TRP A 259 14.10 6.99 19.82
CA TRP A 259 14.54 6.98 18.41
C TRP A 259 14.63 8.36 17.75
N GLY A 260 14.41 9.43 18.52
CA GLY A 260 14.45 10.80 18.03
C GLY A 260 13.12 11.28 17.43
N PRO A 261 13.07 12.49 16.88
CA PRO A 261 11.82 13.19 16.56
C PRO A 261 10.89 12.44 15.61
N TYR A 262 9.58 12.55 15.83
CA TYR A 262 8.54 12.07 14.93
C TYR A 262 8.42 13.01 13.72
N ARG A 263 8.77 12.52 12.52
CA ARG A 263 9.00 13.36 11.32
C ARG A 263 7.77 13.57 10.42
N TRP A 264 6.61 13.04 10.80
CA TRP A 264 5.40 13.05 9.97
C TRP A 264 4.37 14.10 10.43
N GLY A 265 4.70 14.88 11.46
CA GLY A 265 3.85 15.93 12.01
C GLY A 265 2.77 15.39 12.94
N ARG A 266 1.71 14.79 12.36
CA ARG A 266 0.54 14.28 13.07
C ARG A 266 0.43 12.77 12.92
N TYR A 267 0.04 12.07 14.00
CA TYR A 267 -0.19 10.63 14.03
C TYR A 267 -1.67 10.38 14.33
N ASP A 268 -2.48 10.21 13.29
CA ASP A 268 -3.86 9.79 13.43
C ASP A 268 -4.00 8.30 13.11
N MET A 269 -5.09 7.72 13.60
CA MET A 269 -5.48 6.34 13.29
C MET A 269 -6.91 6.33 12.75
N ILE A 270 -7.27 5.29 12.02
CA ILE A 270 -8.65 5.00 11.63
C ILE A 270 -9.02 3.59 12.05
N ILE A 271 -10.14 3.45 12.76
CA ILE A 271 -10.77 2.14 12.97
C ILE A 271 -11.56 1.80 11.71
N LEU A 272 -11.11 0.76 11.02
CA LEU A 272 -11.75 0.28 9.80
C LEU A 272 -12.93 -0.67 10.09
N PRO A 273 -13.75 -0.97 9.08
CA PRO A 273 -14.75 -2.03 9.19
C PRO A 273 -14.11 -3.41 9.47
N PRO A 274 -14.87 -4.38 10.03
CA PRO A 274 -14.34 -5.70 10.43
C PRO A 274 -13.75 -6.56 9.30
N SER A 275 -13.93 -6.14 8.05
CA SER A 275 -13.40 -6.82 6.86
C SER A 275 -11.94 -6.47 6.56
N PHE A 276 -11.32 -5.56 7.33
CA PHE A 276 -9.91 -5.24 7.18
C PHE A 276 -9.06 -6.49 7.50
N PRO A 277 -8.17 -6.92 6.59
CA PRO A 277 -7.55 -8.25 6.67
C PRO A 277 -6.38 -8.36 7.64
N TYR A 278 -5.89 -7.24 8.20
CA TYR A 278 -4.70 -7.19 9.05
C TYR A 278 -5.00 -6.59 10.43
N GLY A 279 -4.01 -6.66 11.32
CA GLY A 279 -4.06 -5.91 12.59
C GLY A 279 -4.05 -4.41 12.34
N GLY A 280 -2.98 -3.94 11.70
CA GLY A 280 -2.86 -2.55 11.26
C GLY A 280 -2.09 -2.44 9.95
N MET A 281 -1.90 -1.19 9.51
CA MET A 281 -1.04 -0.82 8.41
C MET A 281 -0.52 0.60 8.66
N GLU A 282 0.80 0.76 8.54
CA GLU A 282 1.57 1.92 9.01
C GLU A 282 1.50 3.16 8.11
N ASN A 283 0.41 3.27 7.35
CA ASN A 283 0.09 4.38 6.45
C ASN A 283 0.43 5.74 7.11
N PRO A 284 1.44 6.49 6.60
CA PRO A 284 1.96 7.65 7.28
C PRO A 284 0.87 8.68 7.58
N ARG A 285 0.85 9.15 8.84
CA ARG A 285 -0.13 10.11 9.38
C ARG A 285 -1.56 9.60 9.53
N LEU A 286 -1.87 8.39 9.07
CA LEU A 286 -3.20 7.79 9.15
C LEU A 286 -3.10 6.26 9.24
N THR A 287 -2.64 5.75 10.39
CA THR A 287 -2.54 4.31 10.64
C THR A 287 -3.90 3.66 10.48
N PHE A 288 -3.99 2.64 9.62
CA PHE A 288 -5.19 1.82 9.49
C PHE A 288 -5.18 0.78 10.59
N THR A 289 -6.32 0.56 11.25
CA THR A 289 -6.42 -0.38 12.37
C THR A 289 -7.71 -1.20 12.27
N THR A 290 -7.59 -2.47 12.64
CA THR A 290 -8.73 -3.37 12.81
C THR A 290 -9.63 -2.94 13.97
N PRO A 291 -10.95 -3.15 13.91
CA PRO A 291 -11.82 -2.90 15.05
C PRO A 291 -11.63 -3.93 16.17
N THR A 292 -10.91 -5.04 15.94
CA THR A 292 -10.70 -6.09 16.97
C THR A 292 -9.81 -5.62 18.12
N ILE A 293 -9.06 -4.53 17.97
CA ILE A 293 -8.27 -3.95 19.07
C ILE A 293 -9.11 -3.24 20.13
N LEU A 294 -10.40 -3.00 19.87
CA LEU A 294 -11.31 -2.32 20.79
C LEU A 294 -11.80 -3.30 21.88
N ALA A 295 -10.86 -3.71 22.73
CA ALA A 295 -11.05 -4.71 23.78
C ALA A 295 -11.82 -4.18 25.02
N ARG A 296 -11.98 -2.86 25.15
CA ARG A 296 -12.63 -2.16 26.28
C ARG A 296 -11.81 -2.18 27.57
N ASP A 297 -10.54 -2.51 27.48
CA ASP A 297 -9.59 -2.56 28.61
C ASP A 297 -8.17 -2.09 28.24
N ARG A 298 -7.96 -1.70 26.98
CA ARG A 298 -6.67 -1.31 26.38
C ARG A 298 -5.63 -2.43 26.35
N SER A 299 -6.03 -3.68 26.49
CA SER A 299 -5.09 -4.82 26.49
C SER A 299 -4.40 -5.02 25.13
N LEU A 300 -5.04 -4.61 24.03
CA LEU A 300 -4.55 -4.83 22.66
C LEU A 300 -3.88 -3.59 22.03
N VAL A 301 -3.57 -2.56 22.83
CA VAL A 301 -2.97 -1.31 22.31
C VAL A 301 -1.50 -1.43 21.96
N SER A 302 -0.85 -2.59 22.19
CA SER A 302 0.50 -2.83 21.70
C SER A 302 0.56 -2.74 20.17
N LEU A 303 -0.53 -3.07 19.47
CA LEU A 303 -0.66 -2.81 18.03
C LEU A 303 -0.41 -1.33 17.71
N ILE A 304 -0.93 -0.39 18.49
CA ILE A 304 -0.71 1.04 18.21
C ILE A 304 0.76 1.41 18.40
N ALA A 305 1.44 0.79 19.37
CA ALA A 305 2.88 0.97 19.54
C ALA A 305 3.67 0.38 18.35
N HIS A 306 3.23 -0.75 17.80
CA HIS A 306 3.78 -1.38 16.60
C HIS A 306 3.67 -0.45 15.39
N GLU A 307 2.45 -0.02 15.08
CA GLU A 307 2.20 0.88 13.94
C GLU A 307 2.90 2.23 14.10
N LEU A 308 3.02 2.73 15.33
CA LEU A 308 3.78 3.93 15.61
C LEU A 308 5.27 3.70 15.37
N ALA A 309 5.84 2.58 15.79
CA ALA A 309 7.25 2.25 15.62
C ALA A 309 7.65 2.21 14.14
N HIS A 310 6.75 1.78 13.24
CA HIS A 310 6.98 1.84 11.80
C HIS A 310 7.29 3.25 11.26
N SER A 311 6.89 4.30 11.99
CA SER A 311 7.24 5.68 11.65
C SER A 311 8.74 5.94 11.60
N TRP A 312 9.55 5.07 12.23
CA TRP A 312 11.01 5.01 12.12
C TRP A 312 11.47 3.80 11.28
N SER A 313 11.01 2.59 11.60
CA SER A 313 11.38 1.32 10.94
C SER A 313 10.32 0.85 9.93
N SER A 314 10.48 1.23 8.67
CA SER A 314 9.59 1.03 7.50
C SER A 314 9.42 2.38 6.81
N ASN A 315 8.80 3.36 7.47
CA ASN A 315 8.43 4.61 6.80
C ASN A 315 9.63 5.53 6.58
N LEU A 316 10.52 5.66 7.58
CA LEU A 316 11.69 6.53 7.49
C LEU A 316 12.91 5.80 6.91
N VAL A 317 13.14 4.56 7.34
CA VAL A 317 14.09 3.63 6.74
C VAL A 317 13.29 2.43 6.23
N THR A 318 13.25 2.23 4.91
CA THR A 318 12.49 1.15 4.25
C THR A 318 13.45 0.09 3.74
N ASN A 319 13.03 -1.17 3.78
CA ASN A 319 13.59 -2.23 2.95
C ASN A 319 13.67 -1.81 1.47
N ALA A 320 14.77 -2.16 0.78
CA ALA A 320 14.94 -1.78 -0.62
C ALA A 320 14.12 -2.67 -1.57
N THR A 321 13.97 -3.94 -1.20
CA THR A 321 13.12 -4.95 -1.86
C THR A 321 12.36 -5.73 -0.79
N TRP A 322 11.32 -6.47 -1.16
CA TRP A 322 10.55 -7.26 -0.19
C TRP A 322 11.33 -8.46 0.36
N ASN A 323 12.46 -8.84 -0.22
CA ASN A 323 13.37 -9.84 0.37
C ASN A 323 13.91 -9.38 1.73
N ASP A 324 14.09 -8.06 1.90
CA ASP A 324 14.57 -7.42 3.13
C ASP A 324 13.44 -7.04 4.10
N PHE A 325 12.23 -7.61 3.96
CA PHE A 325 11.07 -7.22 4.77
C PHE A 325 11.31 -7.34 6.29
N TRP A 326 12.19 -8.25 6.72
CA TRP A 326 12.59 -8.38 8.12
C TRP A 326 13.21 -7.11 8.71
N LEU A 327 13.81 -6.23 7.89
CA LEU A 327 14.34 -4.94 8.36
C LEU A 327 13.23 -4.01 8.83
N ASN A 328 12.04 -4.11 8.24
CA ASN A 328 10.87 -3.38 8.71
C ASN A 328 10.35 -4.05 9.99
N GLU A 329 9.85 -5.28 9.85
CA GLU A 329 9.10 -5.96 10.91
C GLU A 329 9.96 -6.30 12.14
N GLY A 330 11.20 -6.71 11.93
CA GLY A 330 12.11 -7.07 13.03
C GLY A 330 12.43 -5.87 13.91
N PHE A 331 12.78 -4.73 13.31
CA PHE A 331 13.05 -3.51 14.05
C PHE A 331 11.77 -2.91 14.66
N THR A 332 10.63 -2.99 13.97
CA THR A 332 9.35 -2.54 14.51
C THR A 332 8.93 -3.37 15.71
N ASN A 333 8.98 -4.70 15.64
CA ASN A 333 8.69 -5.57 16.78
C ASN A 333 9.62 -5.30 17.97
N TYR A 334 10.91 -5.02 17.71
CA TYR A 334 11.82 -4.59 18.76
C TYR A 334 11.39 -3.26 19.37
N ALA A 335 11.09 -2.26 18.54
CA ALA A 335 10.70 -0.94 18.98
C ALA A 335 9.35 -0.93 19.72
N GLU A 336 8.34 -1.64 19.23
CA GLU A 336 7.06 -1.87 19.91
C GLU A 336 7.28 -2.27 21.37
N ARG A 337 8.08 -3.32 21.60
CA ARG A 337 8.37 -3.83 22.95
C ARG A 337 9.05 -2.77 23.82
N ARG A 338 9.91 -1.93 23.26
CA ARG A 338 10.57 -0.83 24.01
C ARG A 338 9.60 0.32 24.33
N ILE A 339 8.65 0.64 23.45
CA ILE A 339 7.57 1.59 23.77
C ILE A 339 6.73 1.03 24.92
N MET A 340 6.31 -0.23 24.79
CA MET A 340 5.47 -0.89 25.79
C MET A 340 6.18 -1.03 27.14
N GLU A 341 7.49 -1.34 27.14
CA GLU A 341 8.34 -1.32 28.34
C GLU A 341 8.33 0.05 29.01
N SER A 342 8.46 1.13 28.23
CA SER A 342 8.49 2.50 28.76
C SER A 342 7.17 2.92 29.40
N LEU A 343 6.03 2.39 28.96
CA LEU A 343 4.70 2.77 29.44
C LEU A 343 4.19 1.85 30.55
N TYR A 344 4.37 0.54 30.37
CA TYR A 344 3.72 -0.50 31.16
C TYR A 344 4.72 -1.39 31.92
N GLY A 345 6.02 -1.12 31.77
CA GLY A 345 7.09 -1.81 32.49
C GLY A 345 7.60 -3.07 31.79
N LYS A 346 8.69 -3.59 32.35
CA LYS A 346 9.43 -4.73 31.79
C LYS A 346 8.58 -6.00 31.66
N ASP A 347 7.71 -6.29 32.63
CA ASP A 347 6.89 -7.50 32.61
C ASP A 347 5.94 -7.53 31.40
N ALA A 348 5.38 -6.38 31.01
CA ALA A 348 4.54 -6.27 29.80
C ALA A 348 5.35 -6.52 28.52
N ALA A 349 6.57 -5.96 28.45
CA ALA A 349 7.46 -6.18 27.31
C ALA A 349 7.97 -7.63 27.21
N ASP A 350 8.28 -8.26 28.34
CA ASP A 350 8.69 -9.66 28.42
C ASP A 350 7.55 -10.60 28.02
N MET A 351 6.30 -10.27 28.39
CA MET A 351 5.12 -10.99 27.91
C MET A 351 5.00 -10.93 26.38
N LEU A 352 5.12 -9.74 25.78
CA LEU A 352 5.08 -9.57 24.31
C LEU A 352 6.23 -10.32 23.62
N ALA A 353 7.42 -10.33 24.23
CA ALA A 353 8.56 -11.09 23.70
C ALA A 353 8.31 -12.60 23.74
N LEU A 354 7.69 -13.12 24.80
CA LEU A 354 7.33 -14.52 24.93
C LEU A 354 6.26 -14.92 23.90
N LEU A 355 5.20 -14.13 23.74
CA LEU A 355 4.16 -14.35 22.73
C LEU A 355 4.76 -14.41 21.33
N GLY A 356 5.58 -13.41 20.95
CA GLY A 356 6.24 -13.43 19.64
C GLY A 356 7.20 -14.60 19.43
N ARG A 357 7.83 -15.13 20.49
CA ARG A 357 8.64 -16.35 20.40
C ARG A 357 7.78 -17.60 20.18
N GLN A 358 6.61 -17.67 20.81
CA GLN A 358 5.65 -18.76 20.62
C GLN A 358 5.09 -18.73 19.19
N ASP A 359 4.74 -17.55 18.68
CA ASP A 359 4.26 -17.38 17.30
C ASP A 359 5.32 -17.80 16.28
N LEU A 360 6.59 -17.41 16.49
CA LEU A 360 7.70 -17.85 15.65
C LEU A 360 7.85 -19.38 15.67
N GLN A 361 7.79 -20.01 16.85
CA GLN A 361 7.90 -21.47 16.95
C GLN A 361 6.74 -22.16 16.22
N ALA A 362 5.51 -21.67 16.40
CA ALA A 362 4.33 -22.21 15.72
C ALA A 362 4.43 -22.05 14.20
N ALA A 363 4.94 -20.92 13.70
CA ALA A 363 5.16 -20.69 12.28
C ALA A 363 6.20 -21.66 11.71
N VAL A 364 7.33 -21.86 12.40
CA VAL A 364 8.36 -22.82 12.01
C VAL A 364 7.84 -24.26 12.03
N ASP A 365 7.06 -24.64 13.04
CA ASP A 365 6.47 -25.96 13.15
C ASP A 365 5.45 -26.22 12.02
N THR A 366 4.73 -25.18 11.60
CA THR A 366 3.72 -25.26 10.54
C THR A 366 4.34 -25.31 9.14
N LEU A 367 5.32 -24.45 8.87
CA LEU A 367 5.98 -24.34 7.56
C LEU A 367 7.08 -25.40 7.36
N GLY A 368 7.66 -25.89 8.46
CA GLY A 368 8.83 -26.75 8.49
C GLY A 368 10.13 -25.96 8.60
N ALA A 369 11.05 -26.42 9.46
CA ALA A 369 12.31 -25.72 9.76
C ALA A 369 13.26 -25.53 8.57
N ASP A 370 13.13 -26.36 7.53
CA ASP A 370 13.91 -26.26 6.30
C ASP A 370 13.17 -25.50 5.18
N SER A 371 11.97 -24.98 5.45
CA SER A 371 11.23 -24.19 4.47
C SER A 371 11.95 -22.86 4.21
N PRO A 372 12.11 -22.45 2.93
CA PRO A 372 12.68 -21.15 2.60
C PRO A 372 11.88 -19.96 3.18
N ASP A 373 10.59 -20.15 3.47
CA ASP A 373 9.74 -19.11 4.08
C ASP A 373 10.02 -18.89 5.57
N THR A 374 10.85 -19.74 6.18
CA THR A 374 11.34 -19.55 7.55
C THR A 374 12.68 -18.83 7.61
N ALA A 375 13.27 -18.52 6.45
CA ALA A 375 14.51 -17.75 6.38
C ALA A 375 14.27 -16.28 6.74
N LEU A 376 15.29 -15.65 7.34
CA LEU A 376 15.24 -14.22 7.65
C LEU A 376 15.28 -13.36 6.37
N LEU A 377 16.11 -13.78 5.40
CA LEU A 377 16.18 -13.18 4.07
C LEU A 377 15.36 -14.05 3.12
N LEU A 378 14.32 -13.47 2.52
CA LEU A 378 13.45 -14.18 1.60
C LEU A 378 14.02 -14.20 0.19
N ASP A 379 13.49 -15.11 -0.64
CA ASP A 379 13.70 -15.15 -2.09
C ASP A 379 12.33 -15.23 -2.78
N ILE A 380 11.76 -14.05 -3.06
CA ILE A 380 10.38 -13.89 -3.56
C ILE A 380 10.28 -13.67 -5.07
N GLY A 381 11.40 -13.62 -5.80
CA GLY A 381 11.41 -13.18 -7.20
C GLY A 381 10.60 -14.04 -8.17
N ASP A 382 10.27 -15.27 -7.77
CA ASP A 382 9.52 -16.25 -8.56
C ASP A 382 8.12 -16.57 -7.96
N ARG A 383 7.62 -15.81 -6.97
CA ARG A 383 6.47 -16.21 -6.13
C ARG A 383 5.32 -15.22 -6.06
#